data_AF-A0A017T9R6-F1
#
_entry.id   AF-A0A017T9R6-F1
#
_cell.length_a   1.000
_cell.length_b   1.000
_cell.length_c   1.000
_cell.angle_alpha   90.00
_cell.angle_beta   90.00
_cell.angle_gamma   90.00
#
_symmetry.space_group_name_H-M   'P 1'
#
loop_
_entity.id
_entity.type
_entity.pdbx_description
1 polymer ?
#
loop_
_entity_poly.entity_id
_entity_poly.type
_entity_poly.pdbx_seq_one_letter_code
_entity_poly.pdbx_strand_id
1 'polypeptide(L)' 'MHHVNPLTWATDVLTKLQDGWPRSRLDELLPDAWASTHAEASATPSSSAP' A
#
# COMPACT_ATOMS: atom_id res chain seq x y z
N MET A 1 4.38 -15.59 5.98
CA MET A 1 3.21 -14.89 6.55
C MET A 1 3.46 -13.41 6.37
N HIS A 2 2.67 -12.73 5.55
CA HIS A 2 2.97 -11.37 5.12
C HIS A 2 2.89 -10.42 6.33
N HIS A 3 4.02 -9.79 6.67
CA HIS A 3 4.20 -8.87 7.80
C HIS A 3 3.52 -7.51 7.53
N VAL A 4 2.26 -7.53 7.11
CA VAL A 4 1.48 -6.33 6.91
C VAL A 4 0.89 -5.95 8.25
N ASN A 5 1.16 -4.73 8.74
CA ASN A 5 0.50 -4.26 9.95
C ASN A 5 -0.99 -4.09 9.64
N PRO A 6 -1.89 -4.91 10.24
CA PRO A 6 -3.30 -4.94 9.87
C PRO A 6 -3.99 -3.60 10.17
N LEU A 7 -3.53 -2.87 11.18
CA LEU A 7 -4.07 -1.57 11.53
C LEU A 7 -3.73 -0.53 10.45
N THR A 8 -2.47 -0.45 10.05
CA THR A 8 -2.00 0.49 9.02
C THR A 8 -2.67 0.23 7.69
N TRP A 9 -2.74 -1.03 7.28
CA TRP A 9 -3.43 -1.44 6.06
C TRP A 9 -4.91 -1.07 6.10
N ALA A 10 -5.63 -1.43 7.17
CA ALA A 10 -7.05 -1.15 7.28
C ALA A 10 -7.34 0.35 7.28
N THR A 11 -6.52 1.17 7.94
CA THR A 11 -6.68 2.63 7.93
C THR A 11 -6.50 3.19 6.51
N ASP A 12 -5.43 2.81 5.80
CA ASP A 12 -5.18 3.30 4.43
C ASP A 12 -6.29 2.89 3.45
N VAL A 13 -6.70 1.61 3.52
CA VAL A 13 -7.80 1.08 2.69
C VAL A 13 -9.10 1.81 3.00
N LEU A 14 -9.44 2.01 4.27
CA LEU A 14 -10.67 2.68 4.66
C LEU A 14 -10.68 4.14 4.19
N THR A 15 -9.57 4.86 4.33
CA THR A 15 -9.43 6.23 3.84
C THR A 15 -9.63 6.30 2.32
N LYS A 16 -8.99 5.40 1.55
CA LYS A 16 -9.18 5.35 0.09
C LYS A 16 -10.63 5.06 -0.28
N LEU A 17 -11.27 4.10 0.38
CA LEU A 17 -12.68 3.77 0.14
C LEU A 17 -13.59 4.97 0.44
N GLN A 18 -13.32 5.70 1.52
CA GLN A 18 -14.06 6.92 1.87
C GLN A 18 -13.85 8.05 0.85
N ASP A 19 -12.66 8.15 0.25
CA ASP A 19 -12.32 9.13 -0.79
C ASP A 19 -12.95 8.81 -2.16
N GLY A 20 -13.63 7.65 -2.29
CA GLY A 20 -14.30 7.24 -3.51
C GLY A 20 -13.45 6.35 -4.43
N TRP A 21 -12.54 5.56 -3.85
CA TRP A 21 -11.69 4.64 -4.62
C TRP A 21 -12.50 3.78 -5.59
N PRO A 22 -12.08 3.69 -6.87
CA PRO A 22 -12.82 2.95 -7.88
C PRO A 22 -12.83 1.45 -7.57
N ARG A 23 -14.02 0.84 -7.62
CA ARG A 23 -14.21 -0.59 -7.34
C ARG A 23 -13.37 -1.52 -8.22
N SER A 24 -13.06 -1.11 -9.45
CA SER A 24 -12.21 -1.88 -10.38
C SER A 24 -10.76 -2.02 -9.89
N ARG A 25 -10.33 -1.21 -8.90
CA ARG A 25 -8.98 -1.18 -8.35
C ARG A 25 -8.94 -1.68 -6.89
N LEU A 26 -9.96 -2.42 -6.46
CA LEU A 26 -9.98 -3.04 -5.13
C LEU A 26 -8.92 -4.11 -4.95
N ASP A 27 -8.52 -4.76 -6.04
CA ASP A 27 -7.47 -5.79 -6.02
C ASP A 27 -6.12 -5.21 -5.52
N GLU A 28 -5.84 -3.94 -5.84
CA GLU A 28 -4.66 -3.20 -5.37
C GLU A 28 -4.70 -2.90 -3.87
N LEU A 29 -5.88 -2.98 -3.24
CA LEU A 29 -6.07 -2.80 -1.80
C LEU A 29 -5.97 -4.12 -1.03
N LEU A 30 -5.85 -5.26 -1.70
CA LEU A 30 -5.59 -6.52 -1.03
C LEU A 30 -4.28 -6.44 -0.26
N PRO A 31 -4.17 -7.11 0.90
CA PRO A 31 -2.99 -7.01 1.76
C PRO A 31 -1.68 -7.40 1.05
N ASP A 32 -1.72 -8.30 0.06
CA ASP A 32 -0.58 -8.69 -0.77
C ASP A 32 -0.08 -7.55 -1.68
N ALA A 33 -0.99 -6.98 -2.45
CA ALA A 33 -0.70 -5.90 -3.39
C ALA A 33 -0.35 -4.61 -2.66
N TRP A 34 -1.08 -4.30 -1.60
CA TRP A 34 -0.82 -3.15 -0.73
C TRP A 34 0.57 -3.23 -0.11
N ALA A 35 0.96 -4.40 0.42
CA ALA A 35 2.28 -4.57 1.01
C ALA A 35 3.40 -4.41 -0.01
N SER A 36 3.19 -4.85 -1.25
CA SER A 36 4.17 -4.69 -2.34
C SER A 36 4.40 -3.22 -2.68
N THR A 37 3.34 -2.41 -2.82
CA THR A 37 3.48 -0.97 -3.11
C THR A 37 4.05 -0.17 -1.93
N HIS A 38 3.74 -0.56 -0.69
CA HIS A 38 4.27 0.11 0.51
C HIS A 38 5.70 -0.33 0.88
N ALA A 39 6.12 -1.53 0.46
CA ALA A 39 7.50 -1.99 0.62
C ALA A 39 8.46 -1.15 -0.24
N GLU A 40 8.06 -0.78 -1.45
CA GLU A 40 8.85 0.10 -2.32
C GLU A 40 8.97 1.53 -1.77
N ALA A 41 7.93 2.05 -1.11
CA ALA A 41 7.99 3.35 -0.44
C ALA A 41 9.00 3.39 0.72
N SER A 42 9.25 2.23 1.35
CA SER A 42 10.25 2.07 2.41
C SER A 42 11.67 1.85 1.86
N ALA A 43 11.78 1.44 0.59
CA ALA A 43 13.03 1.24 -0.12
C ALA A 43 13.21 2.37 -1.15
N THR A 44 13.52 3.56 -0.67
CA THR A 44 14.32 4.50 -1.47
C THR A 44 15.80 4.12 -1.29
N PRO A 45 16.44 3.34 -2.18
CA PRO A 45 17.86 3.52 -2.37
C PRO A 45 17.99 4.90 -3.02
N SER A 46 18.36 5.89 -2.21
CA SER A 46 18.88 7.16 -2.70
C SER A 46 20.13 6.85 -3.53
N SER A 47 19.91 6.56 -4.82
CA SER A 47 20.93 6.46 -5.84
C SER A 47 20.76 7.67 -6.72
N SER A 48 21.33 8.78 -6.26
CA SER A 48 21.65 9.91 -7.14
C SER A 48 23.06 10.39 -6.79
N ALA A 49 24.04 9.70 -7.38
CA ALA A 49 25.37 10.22 -7.72
C ALA A 49 25.24 11.22 -8.91
N PRO A 50 26.26 11.95 -9.40
CA PRO A 50 27.72 11.72 -9.37
C PRO A 50 28.55 12.63 -8.44
#